data_AF-A0A4Q2ZFS7-F1
#
_entry.id   AF-A0A4Q2ZFS7-F1
#
_cell.length_a   1.000
_cell.length_b   1.000
_cell.length_c   1.000
_cell.angle_alpha   90.00
_cell.angle_beta   90.00
_cell.angle_gamma   90.00
#
_symmetry.space_group_name_H-M   'P 1'
#
loop_
_entity.id
_entity.type
_entity.pdbx_description
1 polymer ?
#
loop_
_entity_poly.entity_id
_entity_poly.type
_entity_poly.pdbx_seq_one_letter_code
_entity_poly.pdbx_strand_id
1 'polypeptide(L)'
;MPSINGGRVTTDGKGQVGFKEDDASNGSSSSTAGSALRTETNGVADLIGDLLSADVKSVKGRNTGNGKGIFAGSNGSQNIVLDFKSLVAGSGVTLTEDQNTITIGYAYDARRISFLSLSEAPERITTLGLMYGTNDGKLAFTPTPVAQGSVLTFNGMGLVWAAPTSAGSVRSVAAKGAQGITVLGGPITDSGTLTVLLANTGVAAGTYNSVTVDAQGRVTAASNVSNGETNTGANLGSGAQVFASKSGSTLNFKTIKGFGAVSINETASEITIGALAGVQSIGLTSSDAGLVITGGPITASGTIDVKLANSGVTPGTYNSVTVDAKGRVISATATSVSDSTATNLGTGEGIF
;
A
#
# COMPACT_ATOMS: atom_id res chain seq x y z
N MET A 1 15.96 -98.95 -68.74
CA MET A 1 17.27 -99.47 -69.22
C MET A 1 17.38 -99.23 -70.73
N PRO A 2 18.60 -99.19 -71.32
CA PRO A 2 19.06 -98.03 -72.10
C PRO A 2 19.06 -98.23 -73.63
N SER A 3 19.26 -97.13 -74.39
CA SER A 3 19.80 -97.08 -75.77
C SER A 3 19.82 -95.62 -76.30
N ILE A 4 20.58 -95.20 -77.32
CA ILE A 4 22.05 -95.19 -77.55
C ILE A 4 22.36 -94.30 -78.79
N ASN A 5 23.59 -93.76 -78.89
CA ASN A 5 24.28 -93.19 -80.07
C ASN A 5 23.57 -92.20 -81.05
N GLY A 6 24.01 -90.93 -81.02
CA GLY A 6 25.24 -90.59 -81.78
C GLY A 6 25.08 -89.92 -83.16
N GLY A 7 24.75 -88.62 -83.18
CA GLY A 7 24.89 -87.72 -84.34
C GLY A 7 25.79 -86.51 -84.03
N ARG A 8 26.61 -86.09 -85.00
CA ARG A 8 27.58 -84.97 -84.90
C ARG A 8 26.87 -83.59 -84.84
N VAL A 9 27.47 -82.54 -84.27
CA VAL A 9 28.36 -81.58 -84.99
C VAL A 9 29.42 -80.94 -84.06
N THR A 10 30.27 -80.10 -84.67
CA THR A 10 31.53 -79.49 -84.23
C THR A 10 31.43 -78.39 -83.16
N THR A 11 32.58 -78.15 -82.53
CA THR A 11 32.81 -77.25 -81.39
C THR A 11 33.43 -75.90 -81.78
N ASP A 12 32.89 -74.79 -81.28
CA ASP A 12 33.47 -73.45 -81.41
C ASP A 12 34.04 -72.89 -80.08
N GLY A 13 35.30 -73.22 -79.81
CA GLY A 13 36.21 -72.32 -79.09
C GLY A 13 36.11 -72.22 -77.57
N LYS A 14 34.95 -72.46 -76.91
CA LYS A 14 34.87 -72.72 -75.44
C LYS A 14 33.93 -73.86 -75.00
N GLY A 15 33.07 -74.38 -75.88
CA GLY A 15 32.31 -75.63 -75.67
C GLY A 15 31.09 -75.53 -74.73
N GLN A 16 30.05 -76.37 -74.86
CA GLN A 16 29.85 -77.55 -75.72
C GLN A 16 28.45 -77.57 -76.39
N VAL A 17 28.14 -78.66 -77.09
CA VAL A 17 27.31 -78.70 -78.31
C VAL A 17 26.12 -79.67 -78.16
N GLY A 18 24.99 -79.42 -78.82
CA GLY A 18 23.86 -80.37 -78.92
C GLY A 18 22.84 -79.99 -80.01
N PHE A 19 22.30 -80.98 -80.73
CA PHE A 19 21.61 -80.78 -82.02
C PHE A 19 20.08 -80.93 -82.03
N LYS A 20 19.49 -80.31 -83.07
CA LYS A 20 18.15 -80.57 -83.63
C LYS A 20 18.06 -81.98 -84.24
N GLU A 21 16.83 -82.41 -84.55
CA GLU A 21 16.31 -82.96 -85.83
C GLU A 21 14.90 -83.56 -85.53
N ASP A 22 13.83 -83.14 -86.22
CA ASP A 22 13.21 -83.74 -87.43
C ASP A 22 12.25 -84.91 -87.05
N ASP A 23 11.21 -85.33 -87.78
CA ASP A 23 10.74 -85.07 -89.16
C ASP A 23 9.21 -85.38 -89.30
N ALA A 24 8.70 -85.45 -90.53
CA ALA A 24 7.51 -86.18 -91.02
C ALA A 24 6.14 -85.46 -91.13
N SER A 25 6.04 -84.69 -92.21
CA SER A 25 5.04 -84.78 -93.30
C SER A 25 3.81 -85.71 -93.21
N ASN A 26 2.72 -85.28 -93.88
CA ASN A 26 1.70 -86.16 -94.46
C ASN A 26 1.12 -85.55 -95.74
N GLY A 27 0.72 -86.37 -96.73
CA GLY A 27 0.20 -85.93 -98.02
C GLY A 27 -0.89 -86.85 -98.61
N SER A 28 -1.64 -86.36 -99.59
CA SER A 28 -2.70 -87.10 -100.30
C SER A 28 -2.76 -86.68 -101.79
N SER A 29 -3.29 -87.54 -102.66
CA SER A 29 -2.93 -87.59 -104.10
C SER A 29 -4.06 -88.05 -105.04
N SER A 30 -3.75 -88.25 -106.35
CA SER A 30 -4.59 -88.81 -107.45
C SER A 30 -5.45 -87.78 -108.22
N SER A 31 -5.66 -87.77 -109.55
CA SER A 31 -5.39 -88.68 -110.71
C SER A 31 -5.63 -87.91 -112.05
N THR A 32 -5.27 -88.33 -113.29
CA THR A 32 -4.30 -89.29 -113.89
C THR A 32 -4.31 -89.16 -115.45
N ALA A 33 -3.20 -89.49 -116.13
CA ALA A 33 -3.04 -89.81 -117.58
C ALA A 33 -3.34 -88.76 -118.71
N GLY A 34 -2.26 -88.13 -119.21
CA GLY A 34 -1.72 -88.39 -120.56
C GLY A 34 -2.46 -87.93 -121.82
N SER A 35 -2.02 -86.80 -122.40
CA SER A 35 -1.56 -86.73 -123.82
C SER A 35 -0.85 -85.40 -124.06
N ALA A 36 0.35 -85.42 -124.64
CA ALA A 36 1.11 -84.20 -124.92
C ALA A 36 0.64 -83.57 -126.24
N LEU A 37 0.48 -82.24 -126.28
CA LEU A 37 1.31 -81.38 -127.15
C LEU A 37 1.11 -79.86 -126.88
N ARG A 38 2.13 -79.22 -126.26
CA ARG A 38 2.60 -77.83 -126.53
C ARG A 38 1.64 -76.64 -126.23
N THR A 39 2.02 -75.58 -125.50
CA THR A 39 3.35 -75.20 -124.95
C THR A 39 3.22 -74.46 -123.61
N GLU A 40 3.43 -75.20 -122.50
CA GLU A 40 4.03 -74.77 -121.23
C GLU A 40 3.59 -73.42 -120.59
N THR A 41 2.38 -73.42 -120.00
CA THR A 41 1.84 -72.73 -118.80
C THR A 41 2.61 -71.62 -118.03
N ASN A 42 3.37 -70.73 -118.68
CA ASN A 42 4.07 -69.58 -118.06
C ASN A 42 3.13 -68.39 -117.75
N GLY A 43 2.01 -68.63 -117.08
CA GLY A 43 1.05 -67.57 -116.70
C GLY A 43 0.20 -67.84 -115.45
N VAL A 44 0.35 -69.01 -114.82
CA VAL A 44 -0.41 -69.39 -113.61
C VAL A 44 0.51 -69.66 -112.42
N ALA A 45 1.74 -70.14 -112.67
CA ALA A 45 2.75 -70.29 -111.62
C ALA A 45 3.18 -68.94 -111.01
N ASP A 46 3.23 -67.88 -111.82
CA ASP A 46 3.54 -66.51 -111.38
C ASP A 46 2.41 -65.94 -110.49
N LEU A 47 1.15 -66.19 -110.88
CA LEU A 47 -0.03 -65.78 -110.11
C LEU A 47 -0.22 -66.58 -108.81
N ILE A 48 0.37 -67.78 -108.69
CA ILE A 48 0.37 -68.58 -107.46
C ILE A 48 1.60 -68.24 -106.59
N GLY A 49 2.73 -67.88 -107.22
CA GLY A 49 3.93 -67.38 -106.53
C GLY A 49 3.69 -66.03 -105.86
N ASP A 50 3.11 -65.05 -106.57
CA ASP A 50 2.84 -63.71 -106.04
C ASP A 50 1.72 -63.70 -104.98
N LEU A 51 0.77 -64.66 -105.06
CA LEU A 51 -0.28 -64.84 -104.05
C LEU A 51 0.18 -65.62 -102.80
N LEU A 52 1.27 -66.38 -102.89
CA LEU A 52 1.94 -67.05 -101.76
C LEU A 52 3.17 -66.28 -101.25
N SER A 53 3.56 -65.20 -101.92
CA SER A 53 4.68 -64.32 -101.58
C SER A 53 4.25 -62.86 -101.52
N ALA A 54 3.05 -62.59 -100.99
CA ALA A 54 2.65 -61.26 -100.54
C ALA A 54 3.56 -60.84 -99.37
N ASP A 55 4.70 -60.27 -99.74
CA ASP A 55 5.84 -59.96 -98.89
C ASP A 55 5.43 -58.91 -97.84
N VAL A 56 4.98 -59.36 -96.66
CA VAL A 56 4.60 -58.48 -95.55
C VAL A 56 5.87 -57.87 -94.96
N LYS A 57 6.35 -56.82 -95.62
CA LYS A 57 7.52 -56.02 -95.27
C LYS A 57 7.54 -55.76 -93.77
N SER A 58 8.53 -56.36 -93.09
CA SER A 58 8.56 -56.59 -91.63
C SER A 58 7.83 -55.52 -90.81
N VAL A 59 6.71 -55.87 -90.19
CA VAL A 59 5.99 -54.94 -89.30
C VAL A 59 6.81 -54.71 -88.04
N LYS A 60 7.09 -53.44 -87.72
CA LYS A 60 7.95 -53.04 -86.60
C LYS A 60 7.28 -51.90 -85.83
N GLY A 61 6.89 -52.16 -84.58
CA GLY A 61 6.54 -51.10 -83.65
C GLY A 61 7.78 -50.35 -83.17
N ARG A 62 7.73 -49.02 -83.16
CA ARG A 62 8.77 -48.14 -82.59
C ARG A 62 8.12 -47.19 -81.61
N ASN A 63 8.60 -47.16 -80.37
CA ASN A 63 8.25 -46.09 -79.43
C ASN A 63 8.97 -44.79 -79.85
N THR A 64 8.22 -43.72 -80.08
CA THR A 64 8.72 -42.44 -80.60
C THR A 64 8.95 -41.37 -79.53
N GLY A 65 8.77 -41.70 -78.24
CA GLY A 65 9.02 -40.79 -77.12
C GLY A 65 9.81 -41.43 -75.97
N ASN A 66 10.21 -40.60 -74.99
CA ASN A 66 11.12 -40.98 -73.89
C ASN A 66 10.51 -41.91 -72.82
N GLY A 67 9.21 -42.26 -72.92
CA GLY A 67 8.55 -43.17 -71.99
C GLY A 67 8.95 -44.63 -72.16
N LYS A 68 8.46 -45.51 -71.28
CA LYS A 68 8.53 -46.96 -71.50
C LYS A 68 7.50 -47.35 -72.58
N GLY A 69 7.92 -48.06 -73.61
CA GLY A 69 7.06 -48.45 -74.73
C GLY A 69 6.03 -49.54 -74.36
N ILE A 70 4.81 -49.40 -74.89
CA ILE A 70 3.74 -50.40 -74.73
C ILE A 70 3.82 -51.55 -75.73
N PHE A 71 4.45 -51.36 -76.89
CA PHE A 71 4.70 -52.45 -77.85
C PHE A 71 5.67 -53.47 -77.26
N ALA A 72 5.30 -54.76 -77.30
CA ALA A 72 6.09 -55.87 -76.78
C ALA A 72 6.79 -56.66 -77.89
N GLY A 73 6.16 -56.81 -79.06
CA GLY A 73 6.70 -57.57 -80.18
C GLY A 73 5.64 -57.94 -81.21
N SER A 74 5.94 -58.93 -82.03
CA SER A 74 4.98 -59.53 -82.94
C SER A 74 5.24 -61.03 -83.03
N ASN A 75 4.19 -61.82 -83.24
CA ASN A 75 4.27 -63.30 -83.32
C ASN A 75 5.15 -63.85 -84.46
N GLY A 76 5.58 -63.03 -85.42
CA GLY A 76 6.48 -63.42 -86.52
C GLY A 76 5.85 -64.38 -87.54
N SER A 77 4.53 -64.52 -87.54
CA SER A 77 3.78 -65.43 -88.42
C SER A 77 3.27 -64.70 -89.68
N GLN A 78 2.81 -65.46 -90.68
CA GLN A 78 2.15 -64.91 -91.87
C GLN A 78 0.91 -64.07 -91.51
N ASN A 79 0.17 -64.51 -90.49
CA ASN A 79 -0.83 -63.67 -89.81
C ASN A 79 -0.14 -62.91 -88.68
N ILE A 80 0.35 -61.70 -88.98
CA ILE A 80 1.05 -60.85 -88.01
C ILE A 80 0.08 -60.39 -86.92
N VAL A 81 0.31 -60.87 -85.71
CA VAL A 81 -0.29 -60.33 -84.48
C VAL A 81 0.73 -59.40 -83.82
N LEU A 82 0.26 -58.23 -83.40
CA LEU A 82 1.07 -57.25 -82.67
C LEU A 82 0.81 -57.40 -81.17
N ASP A 83 1.86 -57.74 -80.43
CA ASP A 83 1.81 -57.95 -78.99
C ASP A 83 2.06 -56.62 -78.27
N PHE A 84 1.17 -56.28 -77.34
CA PHE A 84 1.29 -55.12 -76.47
C PHE A 84 1.35 -55.54 -75.01
N LYS A 85 2.10 -54.78 -74.20
CA LYS A 85 2.10 -54.92 -72.74
C LYS A 85 0.77 -54.45 -72.20
N SER A 86 0.16 -55.23 -71.31
CA SER A 86 -1.02 -54.82 -70.56
C SER A 86 -0.73 -53.54 -69.77
N LEU A 87 -1.67 -52.58 -69.81
CA LEU A 87 -1.66 -51.43 -68.92
C LEU A 87 -2.37 -51.82 -67.63
N VAL A 88 -1.71 -51.63 -66.49
CA VAL A 88 -2.27 -51.92 -65.15
C VAL A 88 -2.39 -50.62 -64.38
N ALA A 89 -3.58 -50.34 -63.87
CA ALA A 89 -3.83 -49.13 -63.09
C ALA A 89 -3.16 -49.21 -61.71
N GLY A 90 -2.41 -48.16 -61.35
CA GLY A 90 -1.91 -47.97 -59.99
C GLY A 90 -2.97 -47.42 -59.04
N SER A 91 -2.68 -47.39 -57.74
CA SER A 91 -3.59 -46.80 -56.74
C SER A 91 -3.90 -45.33 -57.08
N GLY A 92 -5.19 -44.97 -57.08
CA GLY A 92 -5.65 -43.63 -57.48
C GLY A 92 -5.70 -43.37 -59.00
N VAL A 93 -5.38 -44.34 -59.85
CA VAL A 93 -5.51 -44.24 -61.31
C VAL A 93 -6.62 -45.19 -61.78
N THR A 94 -7.38 -44.78 -62.80
CA THR A 94 -8.36 -45.62 -63.49
C THR A 94 -8.02 -45.71 -64.97
N LEU A 95 -8.09 -46.92 -65.52
CA LEU A 95 -8.02 -47.16 -66.95
C LEU A 95 -9.42 -47.57 -67.40
N THR A 96 -9.96 -46.86 -68.40
CA THR A 96 -11.28 -47.13 -68.97
C THR A 96 -11.15 -47.16 -70.48
N GLU A 97 -11.65 -48.20 -71.13
CA GLU A 97 -11.49 -48.41 -72.57
C GLU A 97 -12.84 -48.47 -73.33
N ASP A 98 -12.80 -48.01 -74.57
CA ASP A 98 -13.82 -48.26 -75.60
C ASP A 98 -13.15 -48.93 -76.83
N GLN A 99 -13.89 -49.09 -77.94
CA GLN A 99 -13.36 -49.76 -79.14
C GLN A 99 -12.11 -49.12 -79.75
N ASN A 100 -11.86 -47.82 -79.50
CA ASN A 100 -10.79 -47.05 -80.14
C ASN A 100 -9.88 -46.29 -79.15
N THR A 101 -10.31 -46.14 -77.88
CA THR A 101 -9.68 -45.22 -76.92
C THR A 101 -9.44 -45.89 -75.58
N ILE A 102 -8.25 -45.71 -75.00
CA ILE A 102 -7.99 -45.94 -73.57
C ILE A 102 -7.88 -44.58 -72.89
N THR A 103 -8.80 -44.29 -71.97
CA THR A 103 -8.78 -43.09 -71.13
C THR A 103 -8.07 -43.40 -69.82
N ILE A 104 -7.08 -42.57 -69.47
CA ILE A 104 -6.37 -42.63 -68.17
C ILE A 104 -6.93 -41.53 -67.27
N GLY A 105 -7.73 -41.93 -66.29
CA GLY A 105 -8.31 -41.05 -65.28
C GLY A 105 -7.55 -41.08 -63.96
N TYR A 106 -7.70 -40.02 -63.15
CA TYR A 106 -7.31 -40.03 -61.75
C TYR A 106 -8.57 -40.23 -60.90
N ALA A 107 -8.62 -41.30 -60.12
CA ALA A 107 -9.60 -41.47 -59.06
C ALA A 107 -9.22 -40.53 -57.92
N TYR A 108 -9.82 -39.33 -57.92
CA TYR A 108 -9.71 -38.40 -56.81
C TYR A 108 -10.47 -38.96 -55.61
N ASP A 109 -9.80 -39.85 -54.87
CA ASP A 109 -10.29 -40.37 -53.60
C ASP A 109 -10.27 -39.20 -52.60
N ALA A 110 -11.39 -38.50 -52.55
CA ALA A 110 -11.58 -37.34 -51.70
C ALA A 110 -11.53 -37.80 -50.25
N ARG A 111 -10.31 -37.84 -49.69
CA ARG A 111 -10.05 -37.86 -48.25
C ARG A 111 -10.52 -36.54 -47.65
N ARG A 112 -11.84 -36.38 -47.64
CA ARG A 112 -12.53 -35.54 -46.67
C ARG A 112 -11.92 -35.91 -45.32
N ILE A 113 -11.59 -34.92 -44.51
CA ILE A 113 -11.31 -35.17 -43.09
C ILE A 113 -12.62 -35.73 -42.53
N SER A 114 -12.71 -37.05 -42.50
CA SER A 114 -13.86 -37.77 -41.96
C SER A 114 -13.77 -37.66 -40.46
N PHE A 115 -14.32 -36.56 -39.95
CA PHE A 115 -14.79 -36.49 -38.58
C PHE A 115 -15.89 -37.55 -38.43
N LEU A 116 -15.46 -38.79 -38.14
CA LEU A 116 -16.25 -39.90 -37.57
C LEU A 116 -17.68 -40.03 -38.11
N SER A 117 -17.87 -40.81 -39.19
CA SER A 117 -19.12 -41.50 -39.53
C SER A 117 -20.43 -40.83 -39.04
N LEU A 118 -20.66 -39.56 -39.41
CA LEU A 118 -21.79 -38.78 -38.90
C LEU A 118 -23.10 -39.28 -39.52
N SER A 119 -23.69 -40.31 -38.93
CA SER A 119 -25.01 -40.81 -39.32
C SER A 119 -26.12 -39.78 -39.06
N GLU A 120 -25.89 -38.86 -38.13
CA GLU A 120 -26.88 -37.91 -37.61
C GLU A 120 -26.23 -36.55 -37.28
N ALA A 121 -25.64 -35.88 -38.28
CA ALA A 121 -25.46 -34.43 -38.17
C ALA A 121 -26.86 -33.77 -38.15
N PRO A 122 -27.16 -32.80 -37.27
CA PRO A 122 -28.46 -32.14 -37.23
C PRO A 122 -28.84 -31.60 -38.61
N GLU A 123 -30.00 -31.98 -39.14
CA GLU A 123 -30.30 -31.88 -40.58
C GLU A 123 -30.04 -30.49 -41.18
N ARG A 124 -30.27 -29.41 -40.40
CA ARG A 124 -29.91 -28.04 -40.77
C ARG A 124 -29.55 -27.21 -39.54
N ILE A 125 -28.33 -26.65 -39.50
CA ILE A 125 -28.00 -25.53 -38.60
C ILE A 125 -28.49 -24.23 -39.26
N THR A 126 -29.56 -23.65 -38.71
CA THR A 126 -30.21 -22.43 -39.23
C THR A 126 -29.99 -21.19 -38.37
N THR A 127 -29.28 -21.32 -37.25
CA THR A 127 -29.04 -20.26 -36.25
C THR A 127 -27.58 -20.24 -35.84
N LEU A 128 -27.12 -19.13 -35.25
CA LEU A 128 -25.83 -19.08 -34.57
C LEU A 128 -25.87 -19.98 -33.32
N GLY A 129 -24.74 -20.59 -32.97
CA GLY A 129 -24.63 -21.48 -31.82
C GLY A 129 -23.30 -22.22 -31.77
N LEU A 130 -23.21 -23.21 -30.88
CA LEU A 130 -22.03 -24.03 -30.64
C LEU A 130 -22.31 -25.47 -31.07
N MET A 131 -21.43 -26.02 -31.91
CA MET A 131 -21.42 -27.45 -32.24
C MET A 131 -20.40 -28.16 -31.34
N TYR A 132 -20.75 -29.31 -30.78
CA TYR A 132 -19.93 -30.04 -29.81
C TYR A 132 -20.07 -31.55 -29.98
N GLY A 133 -19.03 -32.29 -29.58
CA GLY A 133 -19.05 -33.76 -29.54
C GLY A 133 -19.82 -34.28 -28.33
N THR A 134 -20.53 -35.38 -28.50
CA THR A 134 -21.29 -36.08 -27.45
C THR A 134 -20.63 -37.41 -27.09
N ASN A 135 -20.94 -37.96 -25.91
CA ASN A 135 -20.26 -39.14 -25.37
C ASN A 135 -20.50 -40.43 -26.17
N ASP A 136 -21.52 -40.47 -27.03
CA ASP A 136 -21.80 -41.54 -28.00
C ASP A 136 -21.10 -41.33 -29.35
N GLY A 137 -20.22 -40.33 -29.46
CA GLY A 137 -19.43 -40.03 -30.66
C GLY A 137 -20.16 -39.20 -31.72
N LYS A 138 -21.39 -38.73 -31.46
CA LYS A 138 -22.15 -37.87 -32.38
C LYS A 138 -21.77 -36.40 -32.22
N LEU A 139 -22.23 -35.56 -33.15
CA LEU A 139 -22.21 -34.11 -33.03
C LEU A 139 -23.60 -33.59 -32.64
N ALA A 140 -23.64 -32.78 -31.58
CA ALA A 140 -24.81 -32.03 -31.17
C ALA A 140 -24.60 -30.52 -31.40
N PHE A 141 -25.70 -29.78 -31.45
CA PHE A 141 -25.70 -28.33 -31.64
C PHE A 141 -26.57 -27.66 -30.57
N THR A 142 -26.00 -26.66 -29.89
CA THR A 142 -26.71 -25.80 -28.94
C THR A 142 -26.78 -24.39 -29.53
N PRO A 143 -27.98 -23.88 -29.88
CA PRO A 143 -28.16 -22.51 -30.36
C PRO A 143 -27.59 -21.46 -29.39
N THR A 144 -27.32 -20.24 -29.87
CA THR A 144 -26.99 -19.10 -29.01
C THR A 144 -28.07 -18.85 -27.95
N PRO A 145 -27.70 -18.38 -26.74
CA PRO A 145 -28.66 -18.16 -25.67
C PRO A 145 -29.63 -17.03 -26.02
N VAL A 146 -30.93 -17.28 -25.85
CA VAL A 146 -31.97 -16.26 -26.02
C VAL A 146 -32.04 -15.26 -24.87
N ALA A 147 -31.48 -15.61 -23.71
CA ALA A 147 -31.45 -14.76 -22.52
C ALA A 147 -30.01 -14.29 -22.22
N GLN A 148 -29.85 -12.98 -22.06
CA GLN A 148 -28.59 -12.36 -21.67
C GLN A 148 -28.16 -12.84 -20.27
N GLY A 149 -26.86 -13.02 -20.05
CA GLY A 149 -26.32 -13.50 -18.78
C GLY A 149 -26.46 -15.02 -18.53
N SER A 150 -26.98 -15.78 -19.50
CA SER A 150 -26.95 -17.24 -19.44
C SER A 150 -25.52 -17.77 -19.40
N VAL A 151 -25.29 -18.83 -18.63
CA VAL A 151 -24.03 -19.58 -18.58
C VAL A 151 -24.19 -20.93 -19.26
N LEU A 152 -23.15 -21.39 -19.95
CA LEU A 152 -23.14 -22.73 -20.55
C LEU A 152 -22.86 -23.75 -19.44
N THR A 153 -23.75 -24.71 -19.26
CA THR A 153 -23.63 -25.77 -18.25
C THR A 153 -23.80 -27.14 -18.90
N PHE A 154 -23.19 -28.17 -18.32
CA PHE A 154 -23.43 -29.56 -18.72
C PHE A 154 -24.48 -30.17 -17.79
N ASN A 155 -25.64 -30.55 -18.33
CA ASN A 155 -26.77 -31.05 -17.53
C ASN A 155 -26.81 -32.58 -17.39
N GLY A 156 -25.72 -33.28 -17.73
CA GLY A 156 -25.64 -34.74 -17.78
C GLY A 156 -26.03 -35.33 -19.14
N MET A 157 -26.81 -34.63 -19.96
CA MET A 157 -27.19 -35.06 -21.32
C MET A 157 -26.48 -34.26 -22.42
N GLY A 158 -26.18 -32.98 -22.18
CA GLY A 158 -25.52 -32.12 -23.16
C GLY A 158 -25.16 -30.74 -22.60
N LEU A 159 -24.58 -29.91 -23.47
CA LEU A 159 -24.28 -28.51 -23.16
C LEU A 159 -25.53 -27.65 -23.36
N VAL A 160 -26.02 -27.04 -22.29
CA VAL A 160 -27.24 -26.21 -22.28
C VAL A 160 -26.99 -24.85 -21.66
N TRP A 161 -27.69 -23.83 -22.17
CA TRP A 161 -27.70 -22.51 -21.54
C TRP A 161 -28.64 -22.53 -20.34
N ALA A 162 -28.12 -22.13 -19.18
CA ALA A 162 -28.86 -22.04 -17.93
C ALA A 162 -28.67 -20.66 -17.30
N ALA A 163 -29.60 -20.27 -16.42
CA ALA A 163 -29.35 -19.15 -15.52
C ALA A 163 -28.19 -19.51 -14.57
N PRO A 164 -27.28 -18.56 -14.23
CA PRO A 164 -26.20 -18.82 -13.29
C PRO A 164 -26.78 -19.21 -11.92
N THR A 165 -26.44 -20.41 -11.45
CA THR A 165 -26.96 -20.99 -10.20
C THR A 165 -26.42 -20.31 -8.95
N SER A 166 -25.40 -19.45 -9.09
CA SER A 166 -24.81 -18.67 -8.00
C SER A 166 -24.42 -17.27 -8.48
N ALA A 167 -25.43 -16.41 -8.63
CA ALA A 167 -25.22 -15.02 -8.24
C ALA A 167 -25.01 -15.00 -6.71
N GLY A 168 -24.12 -14.14 -6.19
CA GLY A 168 -23.86 -14.04 -4.76
C GLY A 168 -25.16 -13.88 -3.95
N SER A 169 -25.23 -14.48 -2.76
CA SER A 169 -26.47 -14.53 -1.97
C SER A 169 -26.97 -13.17 -1.47
N VAL A 170 -26.13 -12.13 -1.54
CA VAL A 170 -26.46 -10.75 -1.16
C VAL A 170 -27.39 -10.14 -2.21
N ARG A 171 -28.67 -9.99 -1.83
CA ARG A 171 -29.73 -9.36 -2.66
C ARG A 171 -30.11 -7.96 -2.20
N SER A 172 -29.72 -7.61 -0.97
CA SER A 172 -29.93 -6.29 -0.40
C SER A 172 -28.84 -5.99 0.64
N VAL A 173 -28.33 -4.75 0.65
CA VAL A 173 -27.42 -4.25 1.68
C VAL A 173 -28.04 -3.04 2.36
N ALA A 174 -28.25 -3.12 3.66
CA ALA A 174 -28.70 -2.01 4.49
C ALA A 174 -27.90 -1.99 5.80
N ALA A 175 -27.69 -0.80 6.35
CA ALA A 175 -27.25 -0.62 7.72
C ALA A 175 -28.30 0.21 8.48
N LYS A 176 -28.50 -0.10 9.76
CA LYS A 176 -29.42 0.61 10.64
C LYS A 176 -28.63 1.43 11.64
N GLY A 177 -28.83 2.74 11.64
CA GLY A 177 -28.28 3.63 12.66
C GLY A 177 -28.95 3.44 14.03
N ALA A 178 -28.18 3.67 15.09
CA ALA A 178 -28.63 3.70 16.48
C ALA A 178 -27.76 4.69 17.27
N GLN A 179 -28.21 5.11 18.46
CA GLN A 179 -27.42 5.93 19.41
C GLN A 179 -26.70 7.14 18.78
N GLY A 180 -27.41 7.93 17.96
CA GLY A 180 -26.87 9.13 17.33
C GLY A 180 -26.18 8.89 15.98
N ILE A 181 -26.17 7.67 15.44
CA ILE A 181 -25.81 7.41 14.04
C ILE A 181 -27.06 7.42 13.16
N THR A 182 -27.01 8.15 12.05
CA THR A 182 -28.04 8.16 11.00
C THR A 182 -27.49 7.49 9.74
N VAL A 183 -28.28 6.61 9.10
CA VAL A 183 -27.92 5.94 7.85
C VAL A 183 -29.00 6.21 6.80
N LEU A 184 -28.57 6.58 5.59
CA LEU A 184 -29.42 6.87 4.43
C LEU A 184 -28.92 6.09 3.20
N GLY A 185 -29.77 5.94 2.17
CA GLY A 185 -29.40 5.31 0.90
C GLY A 185 -29.49 3.78 0.85
N GLY A 186 -30.06 3.14 1.88
CA GLY A 186 -30.33 1.69 1.91
C GLY A 186 -31.83 1.38 1.94
N PRO A 187 -32.25 0.14 1.58
CA PRO A 187 -31.41 -0.96 1.09
C PRO A 187 -30.92 -0.77 -0.35
N ILE A 188 -29.68 -1.12 -0.63
CA ILE A 188 -29.09 -1.17 -1.98
C ILE A 188 -29.34 -2.56 -2.56
N THR A 189 -29.90 -2.65 -3.77
CA THR A 189 -30.25 -3.92 -4.45
C THR A 189 -29.58 -4.12 -5.82
N ASP A 190 -28.86 -3.10 -6.32
CA ASP A 190 -28.14 -3.15 -7.60
C ASP A 190 -26.83 -2.36 -7.51
N SER A 191 -26.91 -1.02 -7.55
CA SER A 191 -25.80 -0.12 -7.24
C SER A 191 -26.26 1.06 -6.37
N GLY A 192 -25.36 1.62 -5.56
CA GLY A 192 -25.67 2.71 -4.63
C GLY A 192 -24.63 2.89 -3.53
N THR A 193 -24.85 3.87 -2.65
CA THR A 193 -23.98 4.16 -1.50
C THR A 193 -24.81 4.37 -0.23
N LEU A 194 -24.36 3.76 0.88
CA LEU A 194 -24.88 4.09 2.20
C LEU A 194 -24.20 5.36 2.70
N THR A 195 -24.98 6.39 2.99
CA THR A 195 -24.48 7.60 3.66
C THR A 195 -24.64 7.43 5.17
N VAL A 196 -23.54 7.44 5.91
CA VAL A 196 -23.52 7.30 7.37
C VAL A 196 -23.07 8.61 8.00
N LEU A 197 -23.87 9.13 8.92
CA LEU A 197 -23.71 10.45 9.53
C LEU A 197 -23.81 10.34 11.06
N LEU A 198 -23.13 11.23 11.78
CA LEU A 198 -23.48 11.50 13.17
C LEU A 198 -24.62 12.54 13.19
N ALA A 199 -25.64 12.27 13.99
CA ALA A 199 -26.67 13.22 14.32
C ALA A 199 -26.10 14.36 15.17
N ASN A 200 -26.73 15.54 15.09
CA ASN A 200 -26.43 16.61 16.03
C ASN A 200 -26.89 16.21 17.44
N THR A 201 -26.16 16.69 18.44
CA THR A 201 -26.56 16.53 19.86
C THR A 201 -27.44 17.71 20.30
N GLY A 202 -27.90 17.70 21.55
CA GLY A 202 -28.52 18.87 22.18
C GLY A 202 -27.53 19.99 22.57
N VAL A 203 -26.22 19.78 22.38
CA VAL A 203 -25.17 20.77 22.67
C VAL A 203 -24.98 21.67 21.46
N ALA A 204 -25.02 22.98 21.67
CA ALA A 204 -24.71 23.95 20.61
C ALA A 204 -23.21 23.92 20.29
N ALA A 205 -22.84 24.04 19.01
CA ALA A 205 -21.45 24.16 18.62
C ALA A 205 -20.81 25.43 19.23
N GLY A 206 -19.63 25.31 19.83
CA GLY A 206 -18.97 26.43 20.51
C GLY A 206 -17.90 26.00 21.50
N THR A 207 -17.29 26.98 22.18
CA THR A 207 -16.26 26.75 23.20
C THR A 207 -16.84 26.86 24.60
N TYR A 208 -16.76 25.75 25.34
CA TYR A 208 -17.15 25.61 26.74
C TYR A 208 -15.89 25.58 27.61
N ASN A 209 -15.54 26.73 28.19
CA ASN A 209 -14.30 26.96 28.93
C ASN A 209 -13.05 26.59 28.11
N SER A 210 -12.53 25.38 28.31
CA SER A 210 -11.29 24.88 27.71
C SER A 210 -11.50 24.00 26.48
N VAL A 211 -12.74 23.60 26.19
CA VAL A 211 -13.11 22.59 25.17
C VAL A 211 -14.01 23.22 24.12
N THR A 212 -13.65 23.10 22.85
CA THR A 212 -14.50 23.46 21.71
C THR A 212 -15.17 22.21 21.15
N VAL A 213 -16.48 22.29 20.90
CA VAL A 213 -17.27 21.21 20.31
C VAL A 213 -17.99 21.63 19.04
N ASP A 214 -18.21 20.66 18.14
CA ASP A 214 -19.11 20.81 16.99
C ASP A 214 -20.58 20.51 17.33
N ALA A 215 -21.47 20.63 16.35
CA ALA A 215 -22.90 20.36 16.53
C ALA A 215 -23.19 18.88 16.83
N GLN A 216 -22.28 17.97 16.49
CA GLN A 216 -22.32 16.55 16.84
C GLN A 216 -21.74 16.29 18.25
N GLY A 217 -21.44 17.34 19.02
CA GLY A 217 -20.96 17.27 20.40
C GLY A 217 -19.53 16.72 20.54
N ARG A 218 -18.78 16.60 19.44
CA ARG A 218 -17.41 16.08 19.45
C ARG A 218 -16.44 17.20 19.80
N VAL A 219 -15.42 16.88 20.59
CA VAL A 219 -14.31 17.82 20.87
C VAL A 219 -13.50 18.05 19.58
N THR A 220 -13.48 19.28 19.10
CA THR A 220 -12.71 19.71 17.92
C THR A 220 -11.44 20.48 18.28
N ALA A 221 -11.38 21.07 19.48
CA ALA A 221 -10.17 21.63 20.07
C ALA A 221 -10.26 21.58 21.60
N ALA A 222 -9.10 21.50 22.27
CA ALA A 222 -9.01 21.62 23.72
C ALA A 222 -7.72 22.35 24.12
N SER A 223 -7.74 23.04 25.26
CA SER A 223 -6.58 23.69 25.86
C SER A 223 -6.42 23.31 27.33
N ASN A 224 -5.19 23.26 27.82
CA ASN A 224 -4.90 23.07 29.23
C ASN A 224 -4.91 24.43 29.94
N VAL A 225 -6.10 24.97 30.23
CA VAL A 225 -6.25 26.13 31.12
C VAL A 225 -6.42 25.68 32.57
N SER A 226 -5.65 26.30 33.46
CA SER A 226 -5.86 26.17 34.91
C SER A 226 -7.06 27.03 35.30
N ASN A 227 -8.19 26.38 35.59
CA ASN A 227 -9.39 27.06 36.09
C ASN A 227 -9.16 27.42 37.56
N GLY A 228 -8.67 28.64 37.81
CA GLY A 228 -8.48 29.15 39.17
C GLY A 228 -9.79 29.66 39.78
N GLU A 229 -10.01 29.35 41.06
CA GLU A 229 -11.16 29.84 41.81
C GLU A 229 -11.19 31.38 41.92
N THR A 230 -12.40 31.94 41.89
CA THR A 230 -12.59 33.39 42.09
C THR A 230 -12.41 33.74 43.58
N ASN A 231 -11.16 34.03 43.94
CA ASN A 231 -10.80 34.45 45.29
C ASN A 231 -11.21 35.91 45.53
N THR A 232 -11.97 36.19 46.59
CA THR A 232 -12.37 37.54 47.00
C THR A 232 -11.79 37.92 48.37
N GLY A 233 -11.24 39.12 48.48
CA GLY A 233 -10.85 39.71 49.76
C GLY A 233 -11.95 40.64 50.26
N ALA A 234 -12.61 40.29 51.36
CA ALA A 234 -13.65 41.12 51.97
C ALA A 234 -13.13 41.80 53.24
N ASN A 235 -13.22 43.13 53.30
CA ASN A 235 -12.99 43.89 54.53
C ASN A 235 -14.30 43.96 55.33
N LEU A 236 -14.26 43.64 56.62
CA LEU A 236 -15.43 43.67 57.51
C LEU A 236 -15.25 44.75 58.60
N GLY A 237 -16.34 45.37 59.04
CA GLY A 237 -16.32 46.46 60.02
C GLY A 237 -16.09 47.84 59.40
N SER A 238 -15.94 48.87 60.26
CA SER A 238 -15.85 50.29 59.88
C SER A 238 -14.43 50.88 59.94
N GLY A 239 -13.42 50.07 60.29
CA GLY A 239 -12.03 50.50 60.42
C GLY A 239 -11.30 50.70 59.08
N ALA A 240 -10.04 51.12 59.17
CA ALA A 240 -9.16 51.20 58.01
C ALA A 240 -8.90 49.79 57.42
N GLN A 241 -8.93 49.70 56.09
CA GLN A 241 -8.92 48.43 55.37
C GLN A 241 -7.49 47.95 55.04
N VAL A 242 -7.19 46.67 55.29
CA VAL A 242 -5.91 46.03 54.95
C VAL A 242 -5.91 45.40 53.56
N PHE A 243 -7.01 44.80 53.10
CA PHE A 243 -7.09 44.35 51.70
C PHE A 243 -7.15 45.58 50.77
N ALA A 244 -6.29 45.59 49.74
CA ALA A 244 -6.12 46.73 48.85
C ALA A 244 -6.71 46.48 47.45
N SER A 245 -6.41 45.33 46.83
CA SER A 245 -6.93 44.97 45.50
C SER A 245 -6.65 43.50 45.17
N LYS A 246 -7.27 42.99 44.09
CA LYS A 246 -6.90 41.73 43.46
C LYS A 246 -6.32 42.03 42.08
N SER A 247 -5.21 41.37 41.72
CA SER A 247 -4.62 41.42 40.38
C SER A 247 -4.33 40.00 39.91
N GLY A 248 -5.09 39.52 38.92
CA GLY A 248 -5.08 38.11 38.53
C GLY A 248 -5.31 37.20 39.74
N SER A 249 -4.41 36.24 39.96
CA SER A 249 -4.46 35.33 41.11
C SER A 249 -4.06 35.98 42.45
N THR A 250 -3.31 37.09 42.44
CA THR A 250 -2.73 37.70 43.65
C THR A 250 -3.75 38.56 44.41
N LEU A 251 -3.82 38.36 45.73
CA LEU A 251 -4.50 39.27 46.66
C LEU A 251 -3.46 40.25 47.23
N ASN A 252 -3.66 41.54 46.98
CA ASN A 252 -2.77 42.60 47.44
C ASN A 252 -3.29 43.18 48.76
N PHE A 253 -2.43 43.24 49.76
CA PHE A 253 -2.70 43.86 51.05
C PHE A 253 -1.83 45.11 51.25
N LYS A 254 -2.31 46.07 52.03
CA LYS A 254 -1.50 47.20 52.51
C LYS A 254 -0.53 46.70 53.57
N THR A 255 0.73 47.12 53.51
CA THR A 255 1.70 46.90 54.59
C THR A 255 1.23 47.60 55.87
N ILE A 256 1.24 46.91 57.00
CA ILE A 256 1.00 47.50 58.31
C ILE A 256 2.31 48.15 58.77
N LYS A 257 2.29 49.44 59.09
CA LYS A 257 3.49 50.20 59.50
C LYS A 257 3.29 50.82 60.88
N GLY A 258 4.20 50.50 61.80
CA GLY A 258 4.27 51.12 63.12
C GLY A 258 4.64 52.61 63.05
N PHE A 259 4.14 53.40 64.00
CA PHE A 259 4.45 54.82 64.11
C PHE A 259 4.48 55.26 65.57
N GLY A 260 5.40 56.16 65.92
CA GLY A 260 5.61 56.60 67.30
C GLY A 260 5.99 55.44 68.21
N ALA A 261 5.23 55.24 69.28
CA ALA A 261 5.43 54.10 70.20
C ALA A 261 4.94 52.75 69.64
N VAL A 262 4.18 52.70 68.54
CA VAL A 262 3.65 51.43 68.03
C VAL A 262 4.73 50.66 67.26
N SER A 263 5.07 49.47 67.75
CA SER A 263 5.93 48.51 67.06
C SER A 263 5.09 47.45 66.33
N ILE A 264 5.59 46.99 65.18
CA ILE A 264 5.04 45.86 64.42
C ILE A 264 6.15 44.82 64.35
N ASN A 265 5.87 43.60 64.78
CA ASN A 265 6.79 42.47 64.71
C ASN A 265 6.11 41.30 63.99
N GLU A 266 6.69 40.83 62.89
CA GLU A 266 6.10 39.81 62.04
C GLU A 266 6.88 38.49 62.12
N THR A 267 6.16 37.38 62.07
CA THR A 267 6.69 36.02 61.86
C THR A 267 6.06 35.43 60.59
N ALA A 268 6.34 34.16 60.28
CA ALA A 268 5.70 33.48 59.14
C ALA A 268 4.17 33.34 59.27
N SER A 269 3.62 33.42 60.48
CA SER A 269 2.19 33.15 60.75
C SER A 269 1.47 34.22 61.57
N GLU A 270 2.19 35.15 62.22
CA GLU A 270 1.63 36.11 63.16
C GLU A 270 2.21 37.52 62.94
N ILE A 271 1.35 38.53 63.12
CA ILE A 271 1.74 39.95 63.19
C ILE A 271 1.37 40.44 64.58
N THR A 272 2.39 40.77 65.39
CA THR A 272 2.21 41.30 66.74
C THR A 272 2.34 42.81 66.71
N ILE A 273 1.29 43.50 67.17
CA ILE A 273 1.27 44.96 67.34
C ILE A 273 1.56 45.25 68.81
N GLY A 274 2.71 45.88 69.08
CA GLY A 274 3.15 46.23 70.42
C GLY A 274 3.18 47.75 70.65
N ALA A 275 3.31 48.14 71.91
CA ALA A 275 3.77 49.47 72.28
C ALA A 275 5.18 49.35 72.84
N LEU A 276 6.13 50.08 72.27
CA LEU A 276 7.42 50.36 72.88
C LEU A 276 7.16 51.12 74.19
N ALA A 277 7.68 50.61 75.30
CA ALA A 277 7.59 51.31 76.57
C ALA A 277 8.27 52.68 76.44
N GLY A 278 7.53 53.74 76.79
CA GLY A 278 8.11 55.08 76.96
C GLY A 278 9.10 55.09 78.13
N VAL A 279 9.68 56.26 78.41
CA VAL A 279 10.53 56.44 79.60
C VAL A 279 9.68 56.17 80.85
N GLN A 280 9.93 55.03 81.51
CA GLN A 280 9.10 54.57 82.63
C GLN A 280 9.46 55.25 83.96
N SER A 281 10.70 55.72 84.10
CA SER A 281 11.13 56.54 85.22
C SER A 281 12.33 57.42 84.87
N ILE A 282 12.42 58.59 85.50
CA ILE A 282 13.61 59.45 85.49
C ILE A 282 13.95 59.80 86.93
N GLY A 283 15.17 59.49 87.36
CA GLY A 283 15.70 59.88 88.66
C GLY A 283 17.10 60.47 88.53
N LEU A 284 17.49 61.32 89.48
CA LEU A 284 18.86 61.80 89.64
C LEU A 284 19.35 61.40 91.03
N THR A 285 20.62 61.06 91.13
CA THR A 285 21.32 60.77 92.39
C THR A 285 22.61 61.59 92.46
N SER A 286 23.06 61.90 93.66
CA SER A 286 24.36 62.52 93.92
C SER A 286 25.17 61.62 94.85
N SER A 287 26.44 61.40 94.53
CA SER A 287 27.42 60.84 95.47
C SER A 287 28.11 61.92 96.31
N ASP A 288 27.89 63.20 96.00
CA ASP A 288 28.39 64.35 96.75
C ASP A 288 27.28 64.90 97.68
N ALA A 289 27.61 65.03 98.97
CA ALA A 289 26.74 65.62 99.98
C ALA A 289 26.48 67.13 99.77
N GLY A 290 27.27 67.80 98.93
CA GLY A 290 27.07 69.18 98.51
C GLY A 290 25.81 69.43 97.66
N LEU A 291 25.15 68.38 97.15
CA LEU A 291 23.91 68.47 96.37
C LEU A 291 22.75 67.74 97.07
N VAL A 292 21.65 68.47 97.27
CA VAL A 292 20.36 67.94 97.69
C VAL A 292 19.49 67.74 96.44
N ILE A 293 19.08 66.51 96.19
CA ILE A 293 18.20 66.14 95.08
C ILE A 293 16.87 65.63 95.65
N THR A 294 15.76 66.17 95.17
CA THR A 294 14.40 65.85 95.64
C THR A 294 13.40 65.79 94.48
N GLY A 295 12.26 65.13 94.67
CA GLY A 295 11.19 65.05 93.67
C GLY A 295 11.36 63.95 92.62
N GLY A 296 12.45 63.17 92.65
CA GLY A 296 12.61 61.96 91.82
C GLY A 296 12.33 60.66 92.61
N PRO A 297 12.09 59.53 91.92
CA PRO A 297 11.97 59.41 90.47
C PRO A 297 10.59 59.84 89.94
N ILE A 298 10.57 60.50 88.79
CA ILE A 298 9.35 60.87 88.05
C ILE A 298 8.92 59.70 87.16
N THR A 299 7.67 59.25 87.28
CA THR A 299 7.08 58.13 86.50
C THR A 299 5.90 58.55 85.60
N ALA A 300 5.49 59.82 85.63
CA ALA A 300 4.43 60.37 84.78
C ALA A 300 4.74 61.80 84.34
N SER A 301 4.71 62.75 85.27
CA SER A 301 5.12 64.15 85.05
C SER A 301 5.55 64.80 86.38
N GLY A 302 6.48 65.75 86.31
CA GLY A 302 6.98 66.50 87.45
C GLY A 302 8.41 66.99 87.24
N THR A 303 8.96 67.68 88.23
CA THR A 303 10.31 68.25 88.21
C THR A 303 11.20 67.60 89.27
N ILE A 304 12.46 67.32 88.91
CA ILE A 304 13.48 66.95 89.89
C ILE A 304 14.18 68.23 90.35
N ASP A 305 14.03 68.53 91.63
CA ASP A 305 14.67 69.69 92.27
C ASP A 305 16.11 69.33 92.64
N VAL A 306 17.08 70.04 92.07
CA VAL A 306 18.52 69.93 92.41
C VAL A 306 18.96 71.25 93.03
N LYS A 307 19.45 71.20 94.28
CA LYS A 307 19.85 72.37 95.07
C LYS A 307 21.20 72.10 95.74
N LEU A 308 21.99 73.14 95.97
CA LEU A 308 23.17 73.01 96.85
C LEU A 308 22.72 72.81 98.30
N ALA A 309 23.37 71.88 98.99
CA ALA A 309 23.26 71.71 100.43
C ALA A 309 23.82 72.95 101.16
N ASN A 310 23.46 73.10 102.45
CA ASN A 310 24.12 74.07 103.30
C ASN A 310 25.52 73.52 103.66
N SER A 311 26.54 74.37 103.60
CA SER A 311 27.94 73.97 103.84
C SER A 311 28.32 73.84 105.32
N GLY A 312 27.39 74.13 106.23
CA GLY A 312 27.65 74.29 107.67
C GLY A 312 28.25 75.65 108.05
N VAL A 313 28.61 76.50 107.08
CA VAL A 313 29.07 77.87 107.33
C VAL A 313 27.89 78.79 107.64
N THR A 314 28.01 79.62 108.67
CA THR A 314 27.04 80.67 108.98
C THR A 314 27.10 81.78 107.92
N PRO A 315 25.97 82.19 107.32
CA PRO A 315 25.97 83.30 106.35
C PRO A 315 26.49 84.59 106.98
N GLY A 316 27.36 85.32 106.28
CA GLY A 316 27.94 86.56 106.81
C GLY A 316 29.15 87.07 106.05
N THR A 317 29.66 88.23 106.48
CA THR A 317 30.88 88.84 105.95
C THR A 317 32.07 88.49 106.82
N TYR A 318 33.03 87.77 106.24
CA TYR A 318 34.31 87.40 106.83
C TYR A 318 35.40 88.28 106.21
N ASN A 319 35.90 89.24 106.97
CA ASN A 319 36.80 90.31 106.50
C ASN A 319 36.20 91.06 105.30
N SER A 320 36.76 90.87 104.10
CA SER A 320 36.31 91.51 102.86
C SER A 320 35.40 90.64 101.99
N VAL A 321 35.05 89.42 102.43
CA VAL A 321 34.32 88.41 101.65
C VAL A 321 33.00 88.06 102.33
N THR A 322 31.88 88.15 101.62
CA THR A 322 30.55 87.74 102.11
C THR A 322 30.14 86.41 101.51
N VAL A 323 29.66 85.49 102.34
CA VAL A 323 29.20 84.15 101.94
C VAL A 323 27.73 83.89 102.28
N ASP A 324 27.07 83.07 101.46
CA ASP A 324 25.71 82.56 101.71
C ASP A 324 25.70 81.26 102.54
N ALA A 325 24.50 80.76 102.87
CA ALA A 325 24.32 79.50 103.63
C ALA A 325 24.84 78.24 102.91
N LYS A 326 25.17 78.35 101.62
CA LYS A 326 25.77 77.28 100.80
C LYS A 326 27.31 77.40 100.78
N GLY A 327 27.87 78.34 101.55
CA GLY A 327 29.31 78.60 101.61
C GLY A 327 29.87 79.30 100.37
N ARG A 328 29.01 79.81 99.47
CA ARG A 328 29.46 80.47 98.24
C ARG A 328 29.76 81.94 98.52
N VAL A 329 30.85 82.45 97.97
CA VAL A 329 31.11 83.89 97.94
C VAL A 329 30.06 84.59 97.09
N ILE A 330 29.33 85.53 97.68
CA ILE A 330 28.29 86.34 97.03
C ILE A 330 28.70 87.81 96.84
N SER A 331 29.71 88.28 97.59
CA SER A 331 30.40 89.54 97.31
C SER A 331 31.82 89.50 97.90
N ALA A 332 32.75 90.23 97.28
CA ALA A 332 34.08 90.45 97.83
C ALA A 332 34.56 91.86 97.49
N THR A 333 35.17 92.54 98.46
CA THR A 333 35.82 93.83 98.26
C THR A 333 37.33 93.60 98.10
N ALA A 334 37.91 94.12 97.02
CA ALA A 334 39.35 94.08 96.83
C ALA A 334 40.04 95.03 97.83
N THR A 335 40.42 94.50 99.00
CA THR A 335 41.34 95.18 99.90
C THR A 335 42.73 95.13 99.27
N SER A 336 43.15 96.23 98.66
CA SER A 336 44.57 96.44 98.35
C SER A 336 45.34 96.38 99.66
N VAL A 337 46.10 95.30 99.87
CA VAL A 337 47.09 95.25 100.94
C VAL A 337 48.23 96.18 100.51
N SER A 338 48.04 97.47 100.77
CA SER A 338 49.15 98.41 100.82
C SER A 338 50.13 97.83 101.82
N ASP A 339 51.36 97.54 101.37
CA ASP A 339 52.43 96.97 102.18
C ASP A 339 52.56 97.80 103.47
N SER A 340 51.98 97.26 104.54
CA SER A 340 51.75 98.00 105.77
C SER A 340 53.04 97.90 106.54
N THR A 341 53.95 98.81 106.17
CA THR A 341 55.29 98.99 106.69
C THR A 341 55.39 98.48 108.11
N ALA A 342 56.13 97.41 108.33
CA ALA A 342 56.45 96.93 109.67
C ALA A 342 57.28 98.02 110.37
N THR A 343 56.60 98.96 111.03
CA THR A 343 57.22 100.04 111.78
C THR A 343 57.84 99.45 113.04
N ASN A 344 59.09 99.05 112.92
CA ASN A 344 59.95 98.73 114.05
C ASN A 344 60.19 100.02 114.86
N LEU A 345 59.30 100.29 115.81
CA LEU A 345 59.35 101.45 116.69
C LEU A 345 60.27 101.20 117.89
N GLY A 346 61.58 101.27 117.64
CA GLY A 346 62.61 101.77 118.55
C GLY A 346 62.65 101.25 120.01
N THR A 347 63.52 100.26 120.25
CA THR A 347 64.50 100.27 121.37
C THR A 347 63.99 100.49 122.80
N GLY A 348 63.05 99.67 123.28
CA GLY A 348 62.69 99.57 124.70
C GLY A 348 62.46 98.11 125.14
N GLU A 349 62.52 97.82 126.44
CA GLU A 349 62.20 96.48 126.96
C GLU A 349 60.77 96.06 126.59
N GLY A 350 60.62 94.83 126.13
CA GLY A 350 59.33 94.26 125.74
C GLY A 350 59.53 92.84 125.23
N ILE A 351 59.29 91.87 126.10
CA ILE A 351 59.29 90.44 125.76
C ILE A 351 58.24 90.21 124.67
N PHE A 352 58.64 89.75 123.48
CA PHE A 352 58.05 88.65 122.70
C PHE A 352 58.93 88.32 121.49
#